data_AF-A0A5J4L007-F1
#
_entry.id   AF-A0A5J4L007-F1
#
_cell.length_a   1.000
_cell.length_b   1.000
_cell.length_c   1.000
_cell.angle_alpha   90.00
_cell.angle_beta   90.00
_cell.angle_gamma   90.00
#
_symmetry.space_group_name_H-M   'P 1'
#
loop_
_entity.id
_entity.type
_entity.pdbx_description
1 polymer ?
#
loop_
_entity_poly.entity_id
_entity_poly.type
_entity_poly.pdbx_seq_one_letter_code
_entity_poly.pdbx_strand_id
1 'polypeptide(L)'
;MLAFILEFIPILGTLVSGLVCTLIALTQGIWIAVGVLIYFIVVHILEGDIIGPRIVGEAVGLHPIVSIAAVIAGSELFGIWGALLASPIAGVLQALLIAFWVEWRHTHRDQFAIASANDENVPAP
;
A
#
# COMPACT_ATOMS: atom_id res chain seq x y z
N MET A 1 7.83 -16.34 -8.92
CA MET A 1 7.17 -17.23 -7.94
C MET A 1 7.71 -17.02 -6.53
N LEU A 2 9.04 -17.07 -6.29
CA LEU A 2 9.60 -16.75 -4.97
C LEU A 2 9.24 -15.33 -4.51
N ALA A 3 9.42 -14.32 -5.37
CA ALA A 3 9.01 -12.94 -5.08
C ALA A 3 7.54 -12.83 -4.67
N PHE A 4 6.61 -13.53 -5.35
CA PHE A 4 5.18 -13.53 -5.02
C PHE A 4 4.86 -14.12 -3.64
N ILE A 5 5.64 -15.11 -3.18
CA ILE A 5 5.51 -15.72 -1.85
C ILE A 5 6.16 -14.84 -0.77
N LEU A 6 7.29 -14.19 -1.09
CA LEU A 6 8.02 -13.29 -0.19
C LEU A 6 7.31 -11.92 -0.04
N GLU A 7 6.63 -11.45 -1.08
CA GLU A 7 5.81 -10.23 -1.07
C GLU A 7 4.44 -10.44 -0.40
N PHE A 8 4.08 -11.69 -0.07
CA PHE A 8 2.80 -12.00 0.56
C PHE A 8 2.73 -11.49 2.01
N ILE A 9 3.89 -11.39 2.68
CA ILE A 9 4.05 -10.60 3.89
C ILE A 9 5.36 -9.78 3.78
N PRO A 10 5.32 -8.58 3.17
CA PRO A 10 6.49 -7.72 3.00
C PRO A 10 7.21 -7.43 4.33
N ILE A 11 6.41 -7.38 5.41
CA ILE A 11 6.86 -7.13 6.79
C ILE A 11 7.63 -8.32 7.36
N LEU A 12 7.30 -9.57 7.00
CA LEU A 12 7.98 -10.75 7.56
C LEU A 12 9.36 -10.94 6.93
N GLY A 13 9.51 -10.70 5.63
CA GLY A 13 10.81 -10.81 4.97
C GLY A 13 11.85 -9.82 5.52
N THR A 14 11.41 -8.58 5.75
CA THR A 14 12.22 -7.53 6.37
C THR A 14 12.48 -7.80 7.86
N LEU A 15 11.47 -8.19 8.65
CA LEU A 15 11.68 -8.57 10.05
C LEU A 15 12.69 -9.71 10.21
N VAL A 16 12.54 -10.78 9.42
CA VAL A 16 13.41 -11.96 9.50
C VAL A 16 14.83 -11.60 9.06
N SER A 17 14.99 -10.88 7.95
CA SER A 17 16.33 -10.44 7.50
C SER A 17 16.99 -9.49 8.50
N GLY A 18 16.25 -8.51 9.03
CA GLY A 18 16.75 -7.57 10.02
C GLY A 18 17.18 -8.27 11.31
N LEU A 19 16.40 -9.25 11.77
CA LEU A 19 16.72 -10.06 12.94
C LEU A 19 18.00 -10.88 12.71
N VAL A 20 18.11 -11.60 11.58
CA VAL A 20 19.29 -12.41 11.24
C VAL A 20 20.54 -11.52 11.11
N CYS A 21 20.44 -10.39 10.40
CA CYS A 21 21.55 -9.43 10.27
C CYS A 21 22.00 -8.88 11.62
N THR A 22 21.06 -8.53 12.50
CA THR A 22 21.37 -8.00 13.84
C THR A 22 22.02 -9.06 14.72
N LEU A 23 21.55 -10.32 14.66
CA LEU A 23 22.15 -11.44 15.39
C LEU A 23 23.58 -11.75 14.91
N ILE A 24 23.83 -11.70 13.60
CA ILE A 24 25.19 -11.86 13.05
C ILE A 24 26.08 -10.70 13.52
N ALA A 25 25.59 -9.47 13.45
CA ALA A 25 26.32 -8.28 13.90
C ALA A 25 26.67 -8.34 15.39
N LEU A 26 25.82 -8.95 16.21
CA LEU A 26 26.06 -9.17 17.64
C LEU A 26 27.30 -10.04 17.89
N THR A 27 27.61 -10.98 16.99
CA THR A 27 28.84 -11.80 17.09
C THR A 27 30.12 -11.00 16.87
N GLN A 28 30.04 -9.85 16.19
CA GLN A 28 31.17 -8.96 15.91
C GLN A 28 31.35 -7.89 16.99
N GLY A 29 30.35 -7.69 17.85
CA GLY A 29 30.39 -6.74 18.98
C GLY A 29 29.10 -5.92 19.12
N ILE A 30 28.79 -5.54 20.35
CA ILE A 30 27.52 -4.87 20.69
C ILE A 30 27.31 -3.55 19.91
N TRP A 31 28.38 -2.79 19.71
CA TRP A 31 28.34 -1.51 19.00
C TRP A 31 28.04 -1.67 17.51
N ILE A 32 28.53 -2.76 16.90
CA ILE A 32 28.25 -3.08 15.49
C ILE A 32 26.79 -3.52 15.35
N ALA A 33 26.28 -4.33 16.28
CA ALA A 33 24.87 -4.75 16.29
C ALA A 33 23.91 -3.58 16.40
N VAL A 34 24.20 -2.61 17.29
CA VAL A 34 23.40 -1.39 17.43
C VAL A 34 23.42 -0.57 16.14
N GLY A 35 24.59 -0.43 15.49
CA GLY A 35 24.70 0.27 14.21
C GLY A 35 23.88 -0.38 13.10
N VAL A 36 23.93 -1.72 12.99
CA VAL A 36 23.14 -2.47 12.00
C VAL A 36 21.64 -2.36 12.28
N LEU A 37 21.23 -2.43 13.54
CA LEU A 37 19.82 -2.28 13.93
C LEU A 37 19.28 -0.89 13.56
N ILE A 38 20.03 0.18 13.87
CA ILE A 38 19.65 1.55 13.53
C ILE A 38 19.56 1.72 12.01
N TYR A 39 20.57 1.25 11.28
CA TYR A 39 20.57 1.27 9.82
C TYR A 39 19.32 0.58 9.25
N PHE A 40 18.99 -0.60 9.77
CA PHE A 40 17.83 -1.37 9.33
C PHE A 40 16.52 -0.62 9.57
N ILE A 41 16.34 -0.02 10.76
CA ILE A 41 15.16 0.78 11.09
C ILE A 41 15.03 1.99 10.14
N VAL A 42 16.13 2.70 9.89
CA VAL A 42 16.13 3.86 8.99
C VAL A 42 15.73 3.47 7.57
N VAL A 43 16.31 2.40 7.04
CA VAL A 43 15.94 1.87 5.72
C VAL A 43 14.47 1.45 5.69
N HIS A 44 13.99 0.78 6.74
CA HIS A 44 12.60 0.31 6.81
C HIS A 44 11.58 1.45 6.81
N ILE A 45 11.88 2.54 7.54
CA ILE A 45 11.07 3.76 7.53
C ILE A 45 11.12 4.42 6.14
N LEU A 46 12.30 4.47 5.51
CA LEU A 46 12.44 5.03 4.17
C LEU A 46 11.59 4.27 3.16
N GLU A 47 11.64 2.94 3.17
CA GLU A 47 10.88 2.08 2.27
C GLU A 47 9.37 2.18 2.53
N GLY A 48 8.97 2.06 3.80
CA GLY A 48 7.56 2.00 4.19
C GLY A 48 6.82 3.34 4.09
N ASP A 49 7.45 4.44 4.50
CA ASP A 49 6.76 5.71 4.75
C ASP A 49 7.09 6.80 3.72
N ILE A 50 8.21 6.68 2.99
CA ILE A 50 8.64 7.70 2.02
C ILE A 50 8.60 7.15 0.59
N ILE A 51 9.23 6.01 0.34
CA ILE A 51 9.36 5.43 -1.00
C ILE A 51 8.04 4.80 -1.43
N GLY A 52 7.39 4.03 -0.55
CA GLY A 52 6.07 3.43 -0.80
C GLY A 52 5.03 4.45 -1.27
N PRO A 53 4.73 5.51 -0.49
CA PRO A 53 3.74 6.50 -0.91
C PRO A 53 4.23 7.41 -2.04
N ARG A 54 5.53 7.60 -2.30
CA ARG A 54 5.96 8.32 -3.51
C ARG A 54 5.74 7.52 -4.79
N ILE A 55 5.92 6.20 -4.75
CA ILE A 55 5.70 5.32 -5.91
C ILE A 55 4.19 5.16 -6.18
N VAL A 56 3.37 5.14 -5.13
CA VAL A 56 1.91 4.90 -5.23
C VAL A 56 1.08 6.20 -5.26
N GLY A 57 1.63 7.31 -4.74
CA GLY A 57 0.91 8.53 -4.40
C GLY A 57 0.47 9.42 -5.56
N GLU A 58 0.96 9.20 -6.78
CA GLU A 58 0.45 9.93 -7.95
C GLU A 58 -0.78 9.29 -8.59
N ALA A 59 -1.09 8.02 -8.29
CA ALA A 59 -2.11 7.27 -9.06
C ALA A 59 -3.44 7.06 -8.33
N VAL A 60 -3.49 7.09 -7.00
CA VAL A 60 -4.66 6.59 -6.28
C VAL A 60 -4.96 7.45 -5.05
N GLY A 61 -5.95 8.33 -5.15
CA GLY A 61 -6.60 9.00 -4.02
C GLY A 61 -7.31 7.96 -3.14
N LEU A 62 -6.52 7.31 -2.31
CA LEU A 62 -6.87 6.11 -1.59
C LEU A 62 -7.44 6.50 -0.22
N HIS A 63 -8.73 6.28 0.02
CA HIS A 63 -9.31 6.60 1.33
C HIS A 63 -8.87 5.50 2.33
N PRO A 64 -7.99 5.78 3.32
CA PRO A 64 -7.35 4.77 4.17
C PRO A 64 -8.33 3.87 4.94
N ILE A 65 -9.55 4.38 5.15
CA ILE A 65 -10.68 3.66 5.74
C ILE A 65 -11.05 2.37 5.01
N VAL A 66 -10.90 2.28 3.68
CA VAL A 66 -11.26 1.05 2.95
C VAL A 66 -10.31 -0.10 3.30
N SER A 67 -9.01 0.18 3.36
CA SER A 67 -8.02 -0.82 3.81
C SER A 67 -8.24 -1.21 5.26
N ILE A 68 -8.51 -0.25 6.15
CA ILE A 68 -8.78 -0.52 7.57
C ILE A 68 -10.04 -1.39 7.71
N ALA A 69 -11.11 -1.08 6.98
CA ALA A 69 -12.35 -1.85 6.99
C ALA A 69 -12.13 -3.29 6.48
N ALA A 70 -11.34 -3.48 5.42
CA ALA A 70 -11.00 -4.79 4.90
C ALA A 70 -10.19 -5.63 5.90
N VAL A 71 -9.26 -5.01 6.63
CA VAL A 71 -8.49 -5.68 7.70
C VAL A 71 -9.40 -6.12 8.85
N ILE A 72 -10.29 -5.24 9.30
CA ILE A 72 -11.24 -5.57 10.37
C ILE A 72 -12.14 -6.74 9.93
N ALA A 73 -12.76 -6.63 8.75
CA ALA A 73 -13.63 -7.67 8.22
C ALA A 73 -12.89 -9.01 7.99
N GLY A 74 -11.67 -8.97 7.46
CA GLY A 74 -10.85 -10.16 7.28
C GLY A 74 -10.47 -10.79 8.62
N SER A 75 -10.08 -9.97 9.60
CA SER A 75 -9.67 -10.43 10.93
C SER A 75 -10.80 -11.11 11.70
N GLU A 76 -12.05 -10.69 11.54
CA GLU A 76 -13.18 -11.38 12.18
C GLU A 76 -13.53 -12.70 11.50
N LEU A 77 -13.37 -12.80 10.18
CA LEU A 77 -13.79 -13.98 9.41
C LEU A 77 -12.81 -15.16 9.51
N PHE A 78 -11.50 -14.88 9.60
CA PHE A 78 -10.45 -15.91 9.61
C PHE A 78 -9.42 -15.71 10.75
N GLY A 79 -9.69 -14.82 11.70
CA GLY A 79 -8.77 -14.52 12.80
C GLY A 79 -7.45 -13.91 12.30
N ILE A 80 -6.35 -14.35 12.89
CA ILE A 80 -4.98 -13.94 12.49
C ILE A 80 -4.71 -14.19 11.01
N TRP A 81 -5.21 -15.29 10.45
CA TRP A 81 -5.02 -15.59 9.03
C TRP A 81 -5.73 -14.57 8.14
N GLY A 82 -6.92 -14.12 8.54
CA GLY A 82 -7.64 -13.08 7.82
C GLY A 82 -6.98 -11.71 7.90
N ALA A 83 -6.38 -11.36 9.05
CA ALA A 83 -5.60 -10.13 9.19
C ALA A 83 -4.33 -10.15 8.33
N LEU A 84 -3.63 -11.29 8.24
CA LEU A 84 -2.44 -11.46 7.40
C LEU A 84 -2.77 -11.35 5.91
N LEU A 85 -3.88 -11.97 5.49
CA LEU A 85 -4.32 -11.97 4.10
C LEU A 85 -5.01 -10.67 3.68
N ALA A 86 -5.46 -9.85 4.64
CA ALA A 86 -6.21 -8.64 4.34
C ALA A 86 -5.39 -7.62 3.54
N SER A 87 -4.09 -7.48 3.79
CA SER A 87 -3.24 -6.51 3.06
C SER A 87 -3.17 -6.82 1.55
N PRO A 88 -2.74 -8.03 1.12
CA PRO A 88 -2.69 -8.35 -0.31
C PRO A 88 -4.08 -8.39 -0.94
N ILE A 89 -5.10 -8.91 -0.24
CA ILE A 89 -6.48 -8.96 -0.76
C ILE A 89 -7.05 -7.56 -0.94
N ALA A 90 -6.87 -6.65 0.03
CA ALA A 90 -7.31 -5.27 -0.07
C ALA A 90 -6.60 -4.54 -1.22
N GLY A 91 -5.28 -4.73 -1.36
CA GLY A 91 -4.52 -4.17 -2.48
C GLY A 91 -5.05 -4.63 -3.84
N VAL A 92 -5.35 -5.93 -4.00
CA VAL A 92 -5.91 -6.48 -5.25
C VAL A 92 -7.32 -5.97 -5.51
N LEU A 93 -8.23 -6.05 -4.53
CA LEU A 93 -9.61 -5.57 -4.64
C LEU A 93 -9.64 -4.11 -5.07
N GLN A 94 -8.77 -3.32 -4.46
CA GLN A 94 -8.70 -1.90 -4.75
C GLN A 94 -8.09 -1.62 -6.12
N ALA A 95 -7.03 -2.33 -6.52
CA ALA A 95 -6.49 -2.23 -7.88
C ALA A 95 -7.55 -2.52 -8.94
N LEU A 96 -8.41 -3.52 -8.69
CA LEU A 96 -9.55 -3.84 -9.57
C LEU A 96 -10.60 -2.72 -9.57
N LEU A 97 -10.94 -2.16 -8.41
CA LEU A 97 -11.89 -1.04 -8.32
C LEU A 97 -11.39 0.19 -9.08
N ILE A 98 -10.10 0.51 -8.96
CA ILE A 98 -9.48 1.64 -9.67
C ILE A 98 -9.48 1.38 -11.18
N ALA A 99 -9.05 0.19 -11.61
CA ALA A 99 -9.06 -0.17 -13.02
C ALA A 99 -10.47 -0.05 -13.62
N PHE A 100 -11.48 -0.51 -12.89
CA PHE A 100 -12.88 -0.37 -13.28
C PHE A 100 -13.36 1.08 -13.30
N TRP A 101 -12.97 1.89 -12.31
CA TRP A 101 -13.36 3.30 -12.22
C TRP A 101 -12.73 4.15 -13.33
N VAL A 102 -11.46 3.87 -13.67
CA VAL A 102 -10.76 4.51 -14.79
C VAL A 102 -11.43 4.15 -16.11
N GLU A 103 -11.80 2.89 -16.32
CA GLU A 103 -12.50 2.44 -17.53
C GLU A 103 -13.91 3.08 -17.66
N TRP A 104 -14.67 3.14 -16.57
CA TRP A 104 -15.96 3.85 -16.55
C TRP A 104 -15.78 5.33 -16.90
N ARG A 105 -14.80 6.01 -16.29
CA ARG A 105 -14.51 7.42 -16.57
C ARG A 105 -14.12 7.66 -18.03
N HIS A 106 -13.40 6.73 -18.65
CA HIS A 106 -13.07 6.80 -20.08
C HIS A 106 -14.31 6.66 -20.97
N THR A 107 -15.23 5.77 -20.60
CA THR A 107 -16.47 5.51 -21.36
C THR A 107 -17.49 6.66 -21.27
N HIS A 108 -17.43 7.52 -20.25
CA HIS A 108 -18.40 8.60 -20.02
C HIS A 108 -17.81 10.02 -20.11
N ARG A 109 -16.67 10.21 -20.81
CA ARG A 109 -16.06 11.56 -21.01
C ARG A 109 -17.00 12.57 -21.64
N ASP A 110 -17.94 12.09 -22.44
CA ASP A 110 -18.81 12.91 -23.28
C ASP A 110 -19.83 13.70 -22.44
N GLN A 111 -20.23 13.18 -21.29
CA GLN A 111 -21.25 13.80 -20.42
C GLN A 111 -20.70 15.01 -19.64
N PHE A 112 -19.42 14.97 -19.24
CA PHE A 112 -18.77 16.07 -18.53
C PHE A 112 -18.36 17.22 -19.47
N ALA A 113 -18.02 16.90 -20.73
CA ALA A 113 -17.76 17.90 -21.76
C ALA A 113 -19.04 18.66 -22.16
N ILE A 114 -20.18 17.96 -22.20
CA ILE A 114 -21.49 18.57 -22.49
C ILE A 114 -21.99 19.40 -21.30
N ALA A 115 -21.76 18.96 -20.05
CA ALA A 115 -22.16 19.71 -18.86
C ALA A 115 -21.41 21.04 -18.70
N SER A 116 -20.10 21.07 -18.99
CA SER A 116 -19.29 22.29 -18.92
C SER A 116 -19.58 23.27 -20.07
N ALA A 117 -19.92 22.78 -21.27
CA ALA A 117 -20.38 23.62 -22.37
C ALA A 117 -21.79 24.20 -22.17
N ASN A 118 -22.64 23.54 -21.39
CA ASN A 118 -24.01 23.99 -21.15
C ASN A 118 -24.10 25.05 -20.03
N ASP A 119 -23.16 25.07 -19.09
CA ASP A 119 -23.08 26.05 -17.99
C ASP A 119 -22.59 27.43 -18.49
N GLU A 120 -21.75 27.46 -19.52
CA GLU A 120 -21.30 28.70 -20.19
C GLU A 120 -22.42 29.39 -20.99
N ASN A 121 -23.49 28.66 -21.33
CA ASN A 121 -24.62 29.15 -22.11
C ASN A 121 -25.84 29.51 -21.24
N VAL A 122 -25.68 29.58 -19.92
CA VAL A 122 -26.73 30.06 -19.00
C VAL A 122 -26.61 31.59 -18.90
N PRO A 123 -27.56 32.37 -19.47
CA PRO A 123 -27.54 33.81 -19.27
C PRO A 123 -27.68 34.12 -17.78
N ALA A 124 -26.72 34.87 -17.24
CA ALA A 124 -26.75 35.34 -15.86
C ALA A 124 -28.09 36.07 -15.57
N PRO A 125 -28.68 35.88 -14.38
CA PRO A 125 -30.00 36.41 -14.03
C PRO A 125 -30.05 37.94 -14.01
#